data_AF-A0A164WJ43-F1
#
_entry.id   AF-A0A164WJ43-F1
#
_cell.length_a   1.000
_cell.length_b   1.000
_cell.length_c   1.000
_cell.angle_alpha   90.00
_cell.angle_beta   90.00
_cell.angle_gamma   90.00
#
_symmetry.space_group_name_H-M   'P 1'
#
loop_
_entity.id
_entity.type
_entity.pdbx_description
1 polymer ?
#
loop_
_entity_poly.entity_id
_entity_poly.type
_entity_poly.pdbx_seq_one_letter_code
_entity_poly.pdbx_strand_id
1 'polypeptide(L)'
;MCDAVSAELVEMIGGLPKLKDISLSTPLFSSVVVSSLSKLPQLVTLSQNSQNITIAMTPGIDYKVIFPASDFTNLGKLKLDVEMEYLTQWITSGGMLSSLTSLHVALRALEPKEKLRKCFALLAKAWPRIVELTFDMFTHTDTPSGKVCDVSIETFQPLLALSLSLFVFDHPDPLSLSDSDVGKLAVSWPMLRIFSLGKSGLYHENQATLTLSVLHFFAEHIPHLESLSLVLDAAVAPSRELSEEVTFGPQFQALNLGCSPIQEIGS
;
A
#
# COMPACT_ATOMS: atom_id res chain seq x y z
N MET A 1 22.79 22.18 3.01
CA MET A 1 23.65 21.26 2.22
C MET A 1 22.97 20.79 0.91
N CYS A 2 21.72 21.17 0.62
CA CYS A 2 20.92 20.56 -0.46
C CYS A 2 21.01 21.23 -1.85
N ASP A 3 21.35 22.52 -1.96
CA ASP A 3 21.07 23.24 -3.22
C ASP A 3 22.05 22.90 -4.34
N ALA A 4 23.34 22.79 -4.03
CA ALA A 4 24.36 22.45 -5.03
C ALA A 4 24.19 21.02 -5.58
N VAL A 5 23.95 20.05 -4.70
CA VAL A 5 23.70 18.65 -5.09
C VAL A 5 22.42 18.54 -5.92
N SER A 6 21.37 19.28 -5.55
CA SER A 6 20.13 19.32 -6.33
C SER A 6 20.34 19.92 -7.73
N ALA A 7 21.18 20.95 -7.86
CA ALA A 7 21.49 21.58 -9.15
C ALA A 7 22.24 20.61 -10.09
N GLU A 8 23.28 19.95 -9.60
CA GLU A 8 24.05 18.95 -10.37
C GLU A 8 23.15 17.77 -10.79
N LEU A 9 22.28 17.29 -9.91
CA LEU A 9 21.33 16.22 -10.21
C LEU A 9 20.32 16.65 -11.29
N VAL A 10 19.81 17.89 -11.23
CA VAL A 10 18.90 18.43 -12.24
C VAL A 10 19.57 18.53 -13.60
N GLU A 11 20.83 18.98 -13.66
CA GLU A 11 21.61 19.04 -14.89
C GLU A 11 21.80 17.63 -15.47
N MET A 12 22.18 16.66 -14.62
CA MET A 12 22.32 15.26 -15.02
C MET A 12 21.00 14.70 -15.57
N ILE A 13 19.87 14.95 -14.92
CA ILE A 13 18.53 14.55 -15.37
C ILE A 13 18.23 15.12 -16.76
N GLY A 14 18.58 16.39 -17.02
CA GLY A 14 18.42 17.03 -18.32
C GLY A 14 19.21 16.35 -19.44
N GLY A 15 20.35 15.73 -19.11
CA GLY A 15 21.16 14.93 -20.03
C GLY A 15 20.62 13.53 -20.34
N LEU A 16 19.53 13.10 -19.68
CA LEU A 16 18.99 11.74 -19.75
C LEU A 16 17.56 11.67 -20.34
N PRO A 17 17.33 12.10 -21.59
CA PRO A 17 15.98 12.20 -22.16
C PRO A 17 15.25 10.86 -22.37
N LYS A 18 15.98 9.74 -22.30
CA LYS A 18 15.45 8.37 -22.43
C LYS A 18 15.26 7.67 -21.08
N LEU A 19 15.43 8.38 -19.97
CA LEU A 19 15.28 7.81 -18.64
C LEU A 19 13.83 7.37 -18.43
N LYS A 20 13.66 6.08 -18.12
CA LYS A 20 12.34 5.47 -17.88
C LYS A 20 12.05 5.22 -16.42
N ASP A 21 13.07 4.88 -15.65
CA ASP A 21 12.95 4.48 -14.26
C ASP A 21 14.02 5.21 -13.47
N ILE A 22 13.62 5.84 -12.36
CA ILE A 22 14.55 6.45 -11.43
C ILE A 22 14.13 6.14 -10.00
N SER A 23 15.12 5.77 -9.19
CA SER A 23 14.97 5.70 -7.75
C SER A 23 15.96 6.66 -7.10
N LEU A 24 15.45 7.50 -6.20
CA LEU A 24 16.23 8.50 -5.48
C LEU A 24 16.06 8.27 -3.99
N SER A 25 17.15 8.39 -3.23
CA SER A 25 17.06 8.46 -1.78
C SER A 25 16.27 9.69 -1.33
N THR A 26 15.60 9.65 -0.19
CA THR A 26 14.82 10.79 0.32
C THR A 26 15.54 12.15 0.34
N PRO A 27 16.83 12.28 0.71
CA PRO A 27 17.53 13.58 0.65
C PRO A 27 17.61 14.18 -0.77
N LEU A 28 17.53 13.35 -1.81
CA LEU A 28 17.59 13.75 -3.22
C LEU A 28 16.20 13.92 -3.84
N PHE A 29 15.15 13.52 -3.15
CA PHE A 29 13.77 13.55 -3.63
C PHE A 29 13.12 14.89 -3.30
N SER A 30 13.64 15.98 -3.87
CA SER A 30 13.14 17.35 -3.63
C SER A 30 12.14 17.81 -4.70
N SER A 31 11.35 18.84 -4.38
CA SER A 31 10.40 19.45 -5.33
C SER A 31 11.07 19.92 -6.63
N VAL A 32 12.31 20.43 -6.54
CA VAL A 32 13.08 20.91 -7.70
C VAL A 32 13.47 19.72 -8.61
N VAL A 33 13.93 18.62 -8.01
CA VAL A 33 14.30 17.40 -8.74
C VAL A 33 13.07 16.77 -9.38
N VAL A 34 11.96 16.64 -8.63
CA VAL A 34 10.69 16.11 -9.14
C VAL A 34 10.15 16.96 -10.30
N SER A 35 10.28 18.28 -10.23
CA SER A 35 9.89 19.20 -11.32
C SER A 35 10.80 19.11 -12.56
N SER A 36 12.06 18.68 -12.40
CA SER A 36 12.92 18.36 -13.55
C SER A 36 12.51 17.04 -14.19
N LEU A 37 12.28 16.01 -13.35
CA LEU A 37 11.84 14.69 -13.78
C LEU A 37 10.49 14.71 -14.49
N SER A 38 9.57 15.60 -14.09
CA SER A 38 8.26 15.72 -14.75
C SER A 38 8.34 16.11 -16.21
N LYS A 39 9.45 16.71 -16.65
CA LYS A 39 9.66 17.12 -18.04
C LYS A 39 10.17 15.99 -18.93
N LEU A 40 10.53 14.84 -18.36
CA LEU A 40 11.04 13.71 -19.11
C LEU A 40 9.89 12.94 -19.76
N PRO A 41 9.81 12.91 -21.10
CA PRO A 41 8.67 12.32 -21.79
C PRO A 41 8.64 10.79 -21.70
N GLN A 42 9.75 10.13 -21.33
CA GLN A 42 9.82 8.67 -21.25
C GLN A 42 9.77 8.13 -19.82
N LEU A 43 9.66 8.99 -18.80
CA LEU A 43 9.69 8.56 -17.42
C LEU A 43 8.39 7.82 -17.06
N VAL A 44 8.54 6.54 -16.72
CA VAL A 44 7.47 5.60 -16.37
C VAL A 44 7.42 5.35 -14.87
N THR A 45 8.58 5.21 -14.22
CA THR A 45 8.68 4.91 -12.80
C THR A 45 9.46 5.97 -12.06
N LEU A 46 8.87 6.48 -11.00
CA LEU A 46 9.52 7.35 -10.02
C LEU A 46 9.42 6.71 -8.64
N SER A 47 10.55 6.52 -7.97
CA SER A 47 10.58 5.87 -6.66
C SER A 47 11.44 6.61 -5.66
N GLN A 48 10.85 6.99 -4.54
CA GLN A 48 11.58 7.41 -3.36
C GLN A 48 12.06 6.17 -2.59
N ASN A 49 13.37 6.05 -2.41
CA ASN A 49 13.99 5.01 -1.60
C ASN A 49 14.21 5.53 -0.18
N SER A 50 13.46 4.96 0.77
CA SER A 50 13.55 5.25 2.19
C SER A 50 14.26 4.15 2.98
N GLN A 51 14.90 3.18 2.31
CA GLN A 51 15.73 2.18 2.98
C GLN A 51 16.75 2.89 3.87
N ASN A 52 16.75 2.55 5.15
CA ASN A 52 17.60 3.09 6.22
C ASN A 52 17.19 4.44 6.83
N ILE A 53 16.01 4.99 6.51
CA ILE A 53 15.50 6.17 7.23
C ILE A 53 14.65 5.69 8.40
N THR A 54 15.23 5.80 9.60
CA THR A 54 14.51 5.60 10.87
C THR A 54 13.34 6.57 11.00
N ILE A 55 12.38 6.23 11.86
CA ILE A 55 11.19 7.03 12.23
C ILE A 55 11.50 8.53 12.44
N ALA A 56 12.67 8.83 13.02
CA ALA A 56 13.10 10.20 13.25
C ALA A 56 13.45 10.90 11.94
N MET A 57 12.69 11.96 11.62
CA MET A 57 13.07 12.94 10.61
C MET A 57 14.51 13.38 10.86
N THR A 58 15.37 13.19 9.86
CA THR A 58 16.74 13.68 9.90
C THR A 58 16.70 15.20 9.88
N PRO A 59 17.25 15.89 10.89
CA PRO A 59 17.24 17.35 10.92
C PRO A 59 17.84 17.95 9.65
N GLY A 60 17.14 18.91 9.04
CA GLY A 60 17.59 19.60 7.84
C GLY A 60 17.24 18.93 6.51
N ILE A 61 16.54 17.78 6.52
CA ILE A 61 15.92 17.22 5.32
C ILE A 61 14.51 17.80 5.16
N ASP A 62 14.22 18.36 4.00
CA ASP A 62 12.87 18.72 3.62
C ASP A 62 12.15 17.48 3.07
N TYR A 63 11.18 16.99 3.83
CA TYR A 63 10.33 15.86 3.43
C TYR A 63 9.09 16.31 2.65
N LYS A 64 8.91 17.63 2.49
CA LYS A 64 7.79 18.19 1.75
C LYS A 64 8.13 18.23 0.27
N VAL A 65 7.48 17.35 -0.48
CA VAL A 65 7.61 17.28 -1.92
C VAL A 65 6.36 17.88 -2.54
N ILE A 66 6.54 18.99 -3.26
CA ILE A 66 5.50 19.60 -4.07
C ILE A 66 5.66 19.05 -5.47
N PHE A 67 4.69 18.25 -5.90
CA PHE A 67 4.59 17.84 -7.29
C PHE A 67 4.00 19.01 -8.10
N PRO A 68 4.61 19.37 -9.24
CA PRO A 68 4.04 20.38 -10.12
C PRO A 68 2.69 19.90 -10.67
N ALA A 69 1.81 20.85 -11.00
CA ALA A 69 0.61 20.54 -11.78
C ALA A 69 1.05 19.85 -13.10
N SER A 70 0.53 18.65 -13.33
CA SER A 70 1.19 17.55 -14.04
C SER A 70 1.77 17.83 -15.44
N ASP A 71 3.11 17.79 -15.57
CA ASP A 71 3.84 17.57 -16.83
C ASP A 71 4.17 16.09 -17.10
N PHE A 72 3.96 15.20 -16.11
CA PHE A 72 4.22 13.77 -16.25
C PHE A 72 3.24 13.14 -17.25
N THR A 73 3.70 12.92 -18.48
CA THR A 73 2.88 12.33 -19.55
C THR A 73 2.75 10.81 -19.40
N ASN A 74 3.84 10.12 -19.03
CA ASN A 74 3.93 8.66 -19.05
C ASN A 74 4.19 8.02 -17.68
N LEU A 75 4.14 8.79 -16.59
CA LEU A 75 4.39 8.25 -15.26
C LEU A 75 3.28 7.26 -14.88
N GLY A 76 3.63 5.98 -14.88
CA GLY A 76 2.72 4.87 -14.59
C GLY A 76 2.89 4.31 -13.18
N LYS A 77 4.08 4.44 -12.59
CA LYS A 77 4.42 3.88 -11.28
C LYS A 77 5.04 4.93 -10.38
N LEU A 78 4.50 5.04 -9.18
CA LEU A 78 5.00 5.97 -8.18
C LEU A 78 5.15 5.30 -6.83
N LYS A 79 6.34 5.45 -6.23
CA LYS A 79 6.61 5.07 -4.84
C LYS A 79 7.03 6.30 -4.04
N LEU A 80 6.33 6.57 -2.94
CA LEU A 80 6.58 7.71 -2.05
C LEU A 80 6.77 7.25 -0.61
N ASP A 81 7.57 8.02 0.12
CA ASP A 81 7.65 8.01 1.58
C ASP A 81 7.25 9.43 2.05
N VAL A 82 6.06 9.55 2.65
CA VAL A 82 5.36 10.83 2.82
C VAL A 82 4.43 10.83 4.03
N GLU A 83 4.08 12.02 4.53
CA GLU A 83 2.97 12.20 5.47
C GLU A 83 1.63 12.25 4.73
N MET A 84 0.56 11.77 5.37
CA MET A 84 -0.78 11.72 4.77
C MET A 84 -1.30 13.10 4.34
N GLU A 85 -0.98 14.14 5.10
CA GLU A 85 -1.43 15.51 4.80
C GLU A 85 -0.86 16.02 3.48
N TYR A 86 0.40 15.71 3.18
CA TYR A 86 1.00 16.06 1.89
C TYR A 86 0.47 15.20 0.75
N LEU A 87 0.24 13.90 0.98
CA LEU A 87 -0.40 13.04 -0.03
C LEU A 87 -1.80 13.55 -0.40
N THR A 88 -2.62 13.87 0.59
CA THR A 88 -3.99 14.38 0.36
C THR A 88 -3.99 15.78 -0.24
N GLN A 89 -3.10 16.66 0.20
CA GLN A 89 -2.88 17.96 -0.45
C GLN A 89 -2.48 17.78 -1.91
N TRP A 90 -1.59 16.84 -2.20
CA TRP A 90 -1.14 16.59 -3.55
C TRP A 90 -2.25 16.03 -4.44
N ILE A 91 -3.02 15.04 -3.98
CA ILE A 91 -4.18 14.51 -4.72
C ILE A 91 -5.20 15.62 -5.04
N THR A 92 -5.38 16.57 -4.12
CA THR A 92 -6.37 17.66 -4.27
C THR A 92 -5.86 18.85 -5.09
N SER A 93 -4.56 19.13 -5.07
CA SER A 93 -3.95 20.28 -5.76
C SER A 93 -3.34 19.94 -7.12
N GLY A 94 -2.98 18.67 -7.34
CA GLY A 94 -2.21 18.21 -8.48
C GLY A 94 -3.03 18.07 -9.76
N GLY A 95 -2.37 18.27 -10.89
CA GLY A 95 -2.87 17.80 -12.18
C GLY A 95 -2.99 16.27 -12.17
N MET A 96 -4.03 15.75 -12.83
CA MET A 96 -4.29 14.31 -12.85
C MET A 96 -3.10 13.57 -13.48
N LEU A 97 -2.43 12.71 -12.70
CA LEU A 97 -1.52 11.69 -13.23
C LEU A 97 -2.34 10.61 -13.97
N SER A 98 -2.84 10.96 -15.15
CA SER A 98 -3.80 10.14 -15.91
C SER A 98 -3.26 8.78 -16.36
N SER A 99 -1.94 8.62 -16.37
CA SER A 99 -1.24 7.38 -16.70
C SER A 99 -0.91 6.52 -15.48
N LEU A 100 -1.14 7.01 -14.26
CA LEU A 100 -0.78 6.30 -13.03
C LEU A 100 -1.62 5.03 -12.87
N THR A 101 -0.94 3.90 -12.76
CA THR A 101 -1.54 2.56 -12.60
C THR A 101 -1.06 1.87 -11.33
N SER A 102 0.10 2.28 -10.79
CA SER A 102 0.70 1.71 -9.59
C SER A 102 1.09 2.81 -8.62
N LEU A 103 0.58 2.74 -7.39
CA LEU A 103 0.92 3.65 -6.31
C LEU A 103 1.34 2.88 -5.07
N HIS A 104 2.54 3.19 -4.57
CA HIS A 104 3.04 2.72 -3.29
C HIS A 104 3.30 3.92 -2.38
N VAL A 105 2.67 3.92 -1.21
CA VAL A 105 2.83 4.96 -0.19
C VAL A 105 3.34 4.32 1.08
N ALA A 106 4.56 4.67 1.48
CA ALA A 106 5.04 4.46 2.83
C ALA A 106 4.66 5.69 3.67
N LEU A 107 3.81 5.50 4.67
CA LEU A 107 3.37 6.55 5.59
C LEU A 107 4.29 6.60 6.79
N ARG A 108 4.64 7.82 7.20
CA ARG A 108 5.57 8.08 8.32
C ARG A 108 4.92 8.02 9.70
N ALA A 109 3.60 7.99 9.74
CA ALA A 109 2.82 7.97 10.95
C ALA A 109 1.64 7.02 10.78
N LEU A 110 1.13 6.53 11.91
CA LEU A 110 -0.16 5.89 11.97
C LEU A 110 -1.25 6.92 11.74
N GLU A 111 -2.18 6.60 10.86
CA GLU A 111 -3.25 7.51 10.47
C GLU A 111 -4.60 6.99 10.98
N PRO A 112 -5.44 7.85 11.57
CA PRO A 112 -6.78 7.46 11.99
C PRO A 112 -7.64 7.09 10.78
N LYS A 113 -8.61 6.19 10.98
CA LYS A 113 -9.48 5.68 9.92
C LYS A 113 -10.17 6.77 9.10
N GLU A 114 -10.55 7.90 9.69
CA GLU A 114 -11.23 8.99 8.98
C GLU A 114 -10.30 9.66 7.95
N LYS A 115 -9.01 9.83 8.31
CA LYS A 115 -7.99 10.36 7.40
C LYS A 115 -7.72 9.36 6.27
N LEU A 116 -7.56 8.07 6.60
CA LEU A 116 -7.38 6.99 5.61
C LEU A 116 -8.56 6.92 4.63
N ARG A 117 -9.79 6.86 5.14
CA ARG A 117 -11.00 6.81 4.32
C ARG A 117 -11.12 8.02 3.40
N LYS A 118 -10.85 9.22 3.93
CA LYS A 118 -10.85 10.45 3.13
C LYS A 118 -9.79 10.39 2.03
N CYS A 119 -8.58 9.93 2.34
CA CYS A 119 -7.51 9.76 1.37
C CYS A 119 -7.89 8.76 0.27
N PHE A 120 -8.44 7.60 0.64
CA PHE A 120 -8.89 6.58 -0.31
C PHE A 120 -10.00 7.09 -1.23
N ALA A 121 -10.94 7.87 -0.70
CA ALA A 121 -11.97 8.51 -1.52
C ALA A 121 -11.40 9.53 -2.52
N LEU A 122 -10.42 10.33 -2.09
CA LEU A 122 -9.71 11.26 -2.97
C LEU A 122 -8.92 10.52 -4.05
N LEU A 123 -8.21 9.45 -3.67
CA LEU A 123 -7.40 8.61 -4.55
C LEU A 123 -8.26 7.93 -5.61
N ALA A 124 -9.33 7.24 -5.21
CA ALA A 124 -10.21 6.53 -6.14
C ALA A 124 -10.85 7.48 -7.16
N LYS A 125 -11.16 8.72 -6.74
CA LYS A 125 -11.67 9.76 -7.63
C LYS A 125 -10.60 10.31 -8.56
N ALA A 126 -9.40 10.58 -8.06
CA ALA A 126 -8.33 11.22 -8.83
C ALA A 126 -7.67 10.27 -9.83
N TRP A 127 -7.52 9.00 -9.47
CA TRP A 127 -6.77 8.00 -10.23
C TRP A 127 -7.56 6.70 -10.39
N PRO A 128 -8.68 6.71 -11.14
CA PRO A 128 -9.56 5.54 -11.31
C PRO A 128 -8.90 4.38 -12.07
N ARG A 129 -7.70 4.57 -12.64
CA ARG A 129 -6.93 3.56 -13.38
C ARG A 129 -5.90 2.82 -12.52
N ILE A 130 -5.81 3.13 -11.22
CA ILE A 130 -4.94 2.39 -10.31
C ILE A 130 -5.39 0.93 -10.26
N VAL A 131 -4.44 0.04 -10.51
CA VAL A 131 -4.59 -1.42 -10.41
C VAL A 131 -3.66 -2.00 -9.36
N GLU A 132 -2.56 -1.33 -9.03
CA GLU A 132 -1.66 -1.73 -7.95
C GLU A 132 -1.65 -0.65 -6.87
N LEU A 133 -2.05 -1.00 -5.65
CA LEU A 133 -2.08 -0.08 -4.53
C LEU A 133 -1.41 -0.68 -3.29
N THR A 134 -0.44 0.05 -2.74
CA THR A 134 0.21 -0.28 -1.48
C THR A 134 0.16 0.91 -0.53
N PHE A 135 -0.33 0.66 0.68
CA PHE A 135 -0.18 1.53 1.84
C PHE A 135 0.62 0.79 2.90
N ASP A 136 1.81 1.29 3.21
CA ASP A 136 2.73 0.73 4.19
C ASP A 136 2.90 1.72 5.35
N MET A 137 2.31 1.40 6.50
CA MET A 137 2.53 2.13 7.75
C MET A 137 3.56 1.43 8.63
N PHE A 138 3.94 0.19 8.33
CA PHE A 138 4.83 -0.60 9.16
C PHE A 138 6.28 -0.13 9.07
N THR A 139 6.78 0.19 7.87
CA THR A 139 8.20 0.53 7.63
C THR A 139 8.72 1.66 8.55
N HIS A 140 7.86 2.63 8.89
CA HIS A 140 8.22 3.76 9.76
C HIS A 140 7.58 3.69 11.15
N THR A 141 6.68 2.74 11.40
CA THR A 141 6.06 2.55 12.73
C THR A 141 6.00 1.06 13.03
N ASP A 142 7.16 0.47 13.29
CA ASP A 142 7.33 -0.97 13.51
C ASP A 142 6.91 -1.44 14.91
N THR A 143 6.59 -0.50 15.80
CA THR A 143 6.22 -0.77 17.18
C THR A 143 4.69 -0.83 17.29
N PRO A 144 4.10 -2.02 17.54
CA PRO A 144 2.66 -2.14 17.74
C PRO A 144 2.22 -1.33 18.96
N SER A 145 1.03 -0.73 18.89
CA SER A 145 0.40 -0.07 20.04
C SER A 145 -0.17 -1.06 21.06
N GLY A 146 -0.24 -2.34 20.70
CA GLY A 146 -0.84 -3.41 21.50
C GLY A 146 -2.37 -3.35 21.51
N LYS A 147 -2.98 -2.54 20.65
CA LYS A 147 -4.44 -2.39 20.52
C LYS A 147 -4.89 -2.79 19.12
N VAL A 148 -6.15 -3.19 19.00
CA VAL A 148 -6.78 -3.35 17.69
C VAL A 148 -6.98 -1.96 17.08
N CYS A 149 -6.52 -1.79 15.84
CA CYS A 149 -6.70 -0.59 15.05
C CYS A 149 -8.18 -0.42 14.67
N ASP A 150 -8.66 0.81 14.66
CA ASP A 150 -10.05 1.13 14.34
C ASP A 150 -10.35 1.10 12.82
N VAL A 151 -9.35 0.75 12.01
CA VAL A 151 -9.51 0.51 10.56
C VAL A 151 -10.45 -0.68 10.34
N SER A 152 -11.59 -0.38 9.71
CA SER A 152 -12.67 -1.30 9.39
C SER A 152 -12.98 -1.29 7.88
N ILE A 153 -14.00 -2.04 7.47
CA ILE A 153 -14.43 -2.10 6.06
C ILE A 153 -14.85 -0.73 5.50
N GLU A 154 -15.41 0.15 6.33
CA GLU A 154 -15.79 1.50 5.94
C GLU A 154 -14.59 2.34 5.47
N THR A 155 -13.39 2.05 6.00
CA THR A 155 -12.14 2.69 5.57
C THR A 155 -11.86 2.35 4.11
N PHE A 156 -11.99 1.09 3.72
CA PHE A 156 -11.68 0.58 2.38
C PHE A 156 -12.81 0.77 1.37
N GLN A 157 -14.04 1.06 1.82
CA GLN A 157 -15.21 1.24 0.96
C GLN A 157 -14.95 2.09 -0.30
N PRO A 158 -14.22 3.23 -0.25
CA PRO A 158 -13.99 4.04 -1.44
C PRO A 158 -13.13 3.34 -2.52
N LEU A 159 -12.30 2.36 -2.14
CA LEU A 159 -11.44 1.60 -3.06
C LEU A 159 -12.16 0.46 -3.78
N LEU A 160 -13.35 0.07 -3.31
CA LEU A 160 -14.11 -1.04 -3.92
C LEU A 160 -14.57 -0.74 -5.36
N ALA A 161 -14.54 0.53 -5.78
CA ALA A 161 -14.81 0.94 -7.15
C ALA A 161 -13.62 0.75 -8.11
N LEU A 162 -12.43 0.44 -7.59
CA LEU A 162 -11.22 0.22 -8.38
C LEU A 162 -11.08 -1.25 -8.78
N SER A 163 -10.46 -1.50 -9.95
CA SER A 163 -10.16 -2.85 -10.43
C SER A 163 -8.75 -3.27 -10.03
N LEU A 164 -8.54 -3.50 -8.74
CA LEU A 164 -7.21 -3.81 -8.21
C LEU A 164 -6.76 -5.23 -8.60
N SER A 165 -5.51 -5.33 -9.05
CA SER A 165 -4.76 -6.58 -9.24
C SER A 165 -3.74 -6.81 -8.12
N LEU A 166 -3.33 -5.77 -7.40
CA LEU A 166 -2.47 -5.84 -6.22
C LEU A 166 -3.01 -4.90 -5.17
N PHE A 167 -3.27 -5.43 -3.97
CA PHE A 167 -3.59 -4.63 -2.81
C PHE A 167 -2.77 -5.05 -1.60
N VAL A 168 -2.03 -4.09 -1.06
CA VAL A 168 -1.24 -4.27 0.17
C VAL A 168 -1.61 -3.14 1.13
N PHE A 169 -2.07 -3.51 2.31
CA PHE A 169 -2.26 -2.59 3.42
C PHE A 169 -1.51 -3.16 4.63
N ASP A 170 -0.36 -2.58 4.93
CA ASP A 170 0.49 -3.03 6.02
C ASP A 170 0.39 -2.05 7.19
N HIS A 171 -0.05 -2.56 8.33
CA HIS A 171 -0.30 -1.81 9.54
C HIS A 171 0.31 -2.60 10.71
N PRO A 172 1.00 -1.96 11.68
CA PRO A 172 1.63 -2.68 12.78
C PRO A 172 0.63 -3.29 13.75
N ASP A 173 -0.55 -2.67 13.88
CA ASP A 173 -1.63 -3.18 14.73
C ASP A 173 -2.67 -4.02 13.96
N PRO A 174 -3.32 -4.98 14.65
CA PRO A 174 -4.44 -5.76 14.15
C PRO A 174 -5.57 -4.90 13.57
N LEU A 175 -6.10 -5.28 12.41
CA LEU A 175 -7.25 -4.59 11.79
C LEU A 175 -8.57 -5.12 12.35
N SER A 176 -9.54 -4.23 12.55
CA SER A 176 -10.90 -4.58 12.98
C SER A 176 -11.76 -5.04 11.78
N LEU A 177 -11.44 -6.20 11.21
CA LEU A 177 -12.14 -6.79 10.05
C LEU A 177 -12.72 -8.16 10.38
N SER A 178 -13.95 -8.42 9.93
CA SER A 178 -14.54 -9.77 9.97
C SER A 178 -14.28 -10.55 8.68
N ASP A 179 -14.48 -11.87 8.71
CA ASP A 179 -14.43 -12.72 7.51
C ASP A 179 -15.39 -12.21 6.42
N SER A 180 -16.58 -11.74 6.80
CA SER A 180 -17.56 -11.18 5.85
C SER A 180 -17.05 -9.89 5.20
N ASP A 181 -16.32 -9.06 5.93
CA ASP A 181 -15.74 -7.84 5.40
C ASP A 181 -14.65 -8.13 4.37
N VAL A 182 -13.77 -9.08 4.67
CA VAL A 182 -12.76 -9.53 3.71
C VAL A 182 -13.42 -10.22 2.51
N GLY A 183 -14.52 -10.94 2.70
CA GLY A 183 -15.34 -11.46 1.61
C GLY A 183 -15.84 -10.37 0.66
N LYS A 184 -16.30 -9.22 1.19
CA LYS A 184 -16.68 -8.05 0.35
C LYS A 184 -15.49 -7.52 -0.45
N LEU A 185 -14.29 -7.49 0.13
CA LEU A 185 -13.07 -7.09 -0.59
C LEU A 185 -12.76 -8.06 -1.73
N ALA A 186 -12.80 -9.37 -1.46
CA ALA A 186 -12.53 -10.41 -2.44
C ALA A 186 -13.50 -10.36 -3.64
N VAL A 187 -14.80 -10.20 -3.37
CA VAL A 187 -15.83 -10.06 -4.42
C VAL A 187 -15.65 -8.79 -5.24
N SER A 188 -15.19 -7.70 -4.62
CA SER A 188 -15.00 -6.41 -5.30
C SER A 188 -13.79 -6.43 -6.25
N TRP A 189 -12.81 -7.30 -6.02
CA TRP A 189 -11.55 -7.35 -6.77
C TRP A 189 -11.28 -8.74 -7.35
N PRO A 190 -12.07 -9.21 -8.34
CA PRO A 190 -11.91 -10.55 -8.91
C PRO A 190 -10.61 -10.74 -9.71
N MET A 191 -9.94 -9.64 -10.10
CA MET A 191 -8.69 -9.64 -10.87
C MET A 191 -7.44 -9.63 -9.97
N LEU A 192 -7.62 -9.76 -8.66
CA LEU A 192 -6.55 -9.69 -7.69
C LEU A 192 -5.56 -10.86 -7.85
N ARG A 193 -4.27 -10.54 -7.85
CA ARG A 193 -3.15 -11.48 -7.90
C ARG A 193 -2.42 -11.52 -6.56
N ILE A 194 -2.28 -10.35 -5.92
CA ILE A 194 -1.59 -10.22 -4.65
C ILE A 194 -2.50 -9.50 -3.66
N PHE A 195 -2.79 -10.16 -2.54
CA PHE A 195 -3.50 -9.57 -1.42
C PHE A 195 -2.66 -9.64 -0.15
N SER A 196 -2.54 -8.53 0.55
CA SER A 196 -1.86 -8.50 1.84
C SER A 196 -2.54 -7.53 2.79
N LEU A 197 -3.01 -8.03 3.94
CA LEU A 197 -3.50 -7.23 5.06
C LEU A 197 -2.68 -7.53 6.31
N GLY A 198 -1.97 -6.53 6.84
CA GLY A 198 -1.30 -6.62 8.14
C GLY A 198 -0.19 -7.67 8.22
N LYS A 199 0.47 -8.00 7.10
CA LYS A 199 1.49 -9.07 7.02
C LYS A 199 2.63 -8.90 8.03
N SER A 200 2.93 -7.66 8.42
CA SER A 200 4.04 -7.33 9.31
C SER A 200 3.60 -7.11 10.76
N GLY A 201 2.29 -7.09 11.02
CA GLY A 201 1.76 -6.88 12.36
C GLY A 201 2.13 -8.02 13.30
N LEU A 202 2.47 -7.68 14.54
CA LEU A 202 2.70 -8.64 15.61
C LEU A 202 1.43 -8.71 16.47
N TYR A 203 0.70 -9.82 16.35
CA TYR A 203 -0.58 -10.01 17.00
C TYR A 203 -0.37 -10.78 18.30
N HIS A 204 -1.00 -10.32 19.38
CA HIS A 204 -1.17 -11.12 20.59
C HIS A 204 -2.40 -12.04 20.47
N GLU A 205 -2.47 -13.05 21.34
CA GLU A 205 -3.62 -13.95 21.43
C GLU A 205 -4.92 -13.14 21.57
N ASN A 206 -5.96 -13.53 20.81
CA ASN A 206 -7.30 -12.90 20.76
C ASN A 206 -7.38 -11.53 20.08
N GLN A 207 -6.33 -11.08 19.37
CA GLN A 207 -6.39 -9.81 18.62
C GLN A 207 -6.74 -9.98 17.14
N ALA A 208 -6.49 -11.16 16.57
CA ALA A 208 -6.91 -11.49 15.22
C ALA A 208 -8.40 -11.86 15.24
N THR A 209 -9.20 -11.23 14.38
CA THR A 209 -10.64 -11.49 14.27
C THR A 209 -10.99 -12.35 13.06
N LEU A 210 -10.06 -12.49 12.12
CA LEU A 210 -10.24 -13.32 10.93
C LEU A 210 -10.03 -14.78 11.28
N THR A 211 -10.85 -15.66 10.73
CA THR A 211 -10.70 -17.11 10.90
C THR A 211 -10.22 -17.76 9.61
N LEU A 212 -9.91 -19.06 9.65
CA LEU A 212 -9.60 -19.84 8.44
C LEU A 212 -10.73 -19.85 7.41
N SER A 213 -11.98 -19.54 7.79
CA SER A 213 -13.11 -19.44 6.84
C SER A 213 -12.90 -18.37 5.78
N VAL A 214 -12.09 -17.34 6.05
CA VAL A 214 -11.84 -16.26 5.09
C VAL A 214 -11.18 -16.75 3.81
N LEU A 215 -10.38 -17.83 3.87
CA LEU A 215 -9.67 -18.40 2.73
C LEU A 215 -10.61 -18.85 1.61
N HIS A 216 -11.84 -19.25 1.97
CA HIS A 216 -12.84 -19.69 1.00
C HIS A 216 -13.23 -18.57 0.02
N PHE A 217 -13.38 -17.33 0.50
CA PHE A 217 -13.75 -16.21 -0.38
C PHE A 217 -12.69 -15.96 -1.47
N PHE A 218 -11.42 -16.14 -1.14
CA PHE A 218 -10.32 -15.99 -2.09
C PHE A 218 -10.30 -17.13 -3.11
N ALA A 219 -10.44 -18.37 -2.65
CA ALA A 219 -10.47 -19.53 -3.53
C ALA A 219 -11.70 -19.52 -4.47
N GLU A 220 -12.86 -19.03 -3.99
CA GLU A 220 -14.10 -18.96 -4.78
C GLU A 220 -14.12 -17.78 -5.77
N HIS A 221 -13.69 -16.59 -5.35
CA HIS A 221 -13.91 -15.37 -6.12
C HIS A 221 -12.67 -14.83 -6.86
N ILE A 222 -11.47 -15.33 -6.55
CA ILE A 222 -10.22 -14.76 -7.06
C ILE A 222 -9.38 -15.87 -7.73
N PRO A 223 -9.73 -16.27 -8.98
CA PRO A 223 -9.09 -17.40 -9.67
C PRO A 223 -7.63 -17.13 -10.06
N HIS A 224 -7.22 -15.86 -10.08
CA HIS A 224 -5.87 -15.42 -10.45
C HIS A 224 -4.98 -15.10 -9.26
N LEU A 225 -5.39 -15.47 -8.04
CA LEU A 225 -4.61 -15.21 -6.84
C LEU A 225 -3.29 -15.97 -6.89
N GLU A 226 -2.18 -15.25 -6.70
CA GLU A 226 -0.82 -15.76 -6.66
C GLU A 226 -0.29 -15.79 -5.23
N SER A 227 -0.58 -14.73 -4.45
CA SER A 227 -0.09 -14.57 -3.09
C SER A 227 -1.16 -14.00 -2.18
N LEU A 228 -1.32 -14.63 -1.01
CA LEU A 228 -2.21 -14.20 0.06
C LEU A 228 -1.41 -14.00 1.35
N SER A 229 -1.54 -12.83 1.96
CA SER A 229 -0.97 -12.54 3.28
C SER A 229 -2.05 -11.98 4.20
N LEU A 230 -2.33 -12.69 5.28
CA LEU A 230 -3.34 -12.34 6.28
C LEU A 230 -2.80 -12.72 7.66
N VAL A 231 -3.36 -12.13 8.71
CA VAL A 231 -3.21 -12.67 10.05
C VAL A 231 -4.56 -13.16 10.54
N LEU A 232 -4.59 -14.42 10.95
CA LEU A 232 -5.80 -15.17 11.32
C LEU A 232 -5.69 -15.62 12.77
N ASP A 233 -6.83 -15.81 13.41
CA ASP A 233 -6.93 -16.61 14.62
C ASP A 233 -7.23 -18.06 14.22
N ALA A 234 -6.21 -18.92 14.26
CA ALA A 234 -6.36 -20.34 13.94
C ALA A 234 -6.78 -21.17 15.17
N ALA A 235 -6.93 -20.56 16.35
CA ALA A 235 -7.53 -21.22 17.51
C ALA A 235 -9.07 -21.22 17.43
N VAL A 236 -9.66 -20.32 16.65
CA VAL A 236 -11.09 -20.29 16.39
C VAL A 236 -11.43 -21.25 15.24
N ALA A 237 -12.31 -22.21 15.52
CA ALA A 237 -12.81 -23.12 14.50
C ALA A 237 -13.50 -22.34 13.36
N PRO A 238 -13.29 -22.72 12.09
CA PRO A 238 -13.90 -22.04 10.97
C PRO A 238 -15.42 -22.13 11.07
N SER A 239 -16.11 -21.01 10.90
CA SER A 239 -17.57 -20.91 10.94
C SER A 239 -18.27 -21.71 9.84
N ARG A 240 -17.55 -22.00 8.75
CA ARG A 240 -18.00 -22.79 7.61
C ARG A 240 -17.04 -23.95 7.39
N GLU A 241 -17.60 -25.17 7.26
CA GLU A 241 -16.82 -26.33 6.84
C GLU A 241 -16.23 -26.06 5.43
N LEU A 242 -14.92 -26.27 5.30
CA LEU A 242 -14.24 -26.14 4.03
C LEU A 242 -14.71 -27.28 3.13
N SER A 243 -15.49 -26.95 2.09
CA SER A 243 -15.86 -27.92 1.06
C SER A 243 -14.63 -28.35 0.29
N GLU A 244 -14.47 -29.66 0.06
CA GLU A 244 -13.39 -30.22 -0.76
C GLU A 244 -13.44 -29.74 -2.22
N GLU A 245 -14.57 -29.17 -2.65
CA GLU A 245 -14.76 -28.69 -4.03
C GLU A 245 -14.09 -27.33 -4.31
N VAL A 246 -13.77 -26.55 -3.28
CA VAL A 246 -13.21 -25.19 -3.46
C VAL A 246 -11.72 -25.19 -3.22
N THR A 247 -10.96 -25.10 -4.31
CA THR A 247 -9.51 -25.05 -4.32
C THR A 247 -9.01 -23.72 -4.86
N PHE A 248 -7.86 -23.26 -4.38
CA PHE A 248 -7.16 -22.14 -5.03
C PHE A 248 -6.81 -22.45 -6.47
N GLY A 249 -6.80 -21.41 -7.31
CA GLY A 249 -6.43 -21.52 -8.72
C GLY A 249 -4.97 -21.98 -8.91
N PRO A 250 -4.60 -22.43 -10.12
CA PRO A 250 -3.28 -22.99 -10.41
C PRO A 250 -2.13 -21.98 -10.31
N GLN A 251 -2.45 -20.68 -10.19
CA GLN A 251 -1.46 -19.61 -10.05
C GLN A 251 -1.06 -19.36 -8.59
N PHE A 252 -1.81 -19.93 -7.62
CA PHE A 252 -1.57 -19.71 -6.20
C PHE A 252 -0.28 -20.38 -5.74
N GLN A 253 0.62 -19.57 -5.18
CA GLN A 253 1.99 -19.98 -4.88
C GLN A 253 2.40 -19.68 -3.43
N ALA A 254 1.81 -18.66 -2.80
CA ALA A 254 2.23 -18.21 -1.49
C ALA A 254 1.04 -17.94 -0.56
N LEU A 255 1.07 -18.59 0.60
CA LEU A 255 0.22 -18.28 1.74
C LEU A 255 1.12 -17.84 2.90
N ASN A 256 0.93 -16.62 3.37
CA ASN A 256 1.58 -16.10 4.57
C ASN A 256 0.53 -15.80 5.62
N LEU A 257 0.63 -16.47 6.77
CA LEU A 257 -0.29 -16.32 7.90
C LEU A 257 0.30 -15.47 9.04
N GLY A 258 1.45 -14.83 8.83
CA GLY A 258 2.12 -14.00 9.85
C GLY A 258 2.31 -14.72 11.19
N CYS A 259 1.97 -14.05 12.27
CA CYS A 259 2.01 -14.59 13.65
C CYS A 259 0.67 -15.17 14.10
N SER A 260 -0.08 -15.85 13.21
CA SER A 260 -1.36 -16.47 13.58
C SER A 260 -1.17 -17.49 14.73
N PRO A 261 -1.89 -17.35 15.87
CA PRO A 261 -1.78 -18.31 16.97
C PRO A 261 -2.34 -19.67 16.53
N ILE A 262 -1.62 -20.75 16.86
CA ILE A 262 -2.06 -22.13 16.66
C ILE A 262 -2.22 -22.74 18.05
N GLN A 263 -3.40 -23.27 18.35
CA GLN A 263 -3.59 -23.99 19.61
C GLN A 263 -2.93 -25.37 19.50
N GLU A 264 -1.94 -25.65 20.35
CA GLU A 264 -1.44 -27.01 20.50
C GLU A 264 -2.57 -27.86 21.09
N ILE A 265 -3.03 -28.84 20.32
CA ILE A 265 -3.92 -29.87 20.85
C ILE A 265 -3.07 -30.68 21.83
N GLY A 266 -3.32 -30.50 23.12
CA GLY A 266 -2.58 -31.16 24.19
C GLY A 266 -2.44 -32.66 23.95
N SER A 267 -1.18 -33.11 23.87
CA SER A 267 -0.75 -34.51 23.86
C SER A 267 -1.01 -35.20 25.19
#